data_AF-A0A973CQR0-F1
#
_entry.id   AF-A0A973CQR0-F1
#
_cell.length_a   1.000
_cell.length_b   1.000
_cell.length_c   1.000
_cell.angle_alpha   90.00
_cell.angle_beta   90.00
_cell.angle_gamma   90.00
#
_symmetry.space_group_name_H-M   'P 1'
#
loop_
_entity.id
_entity.type
_entity.pdbx_description
1 polymer ?
#
loop_
_entity_poly.entity_id
_entity_poly.type
_entity_poly.pdbx_seq_one_letter_code
_entity_poly.pdbx_strand_id
1 'polypeptide(L)'
;MFSNVGDFDGVSNYTNTLEGNNGEFIARVGTENRMQVLGHISLLGYSGEMIHPLCSGGATESALGDAQELSMAQWAQQCIDQNGLVVMPHAPNPQCERAANIIMGLVHAMEMMVFNPHDVTISPYGIADWYRFLNLGYAVPVVGGSDKMAASSLLGGIRTYTQLGELELNYENWMTATKSGNTFVTVGPLVEIDLEGTAPGGRIDINGTATLTLNWKVESVRVPVTQIEIIVGGRGVQSHTPANPLSDSGSVEISITEATWVAVRVRGNYKSDDDIAAHSSAIQVIVDQKAIYNQDDAVSVLKQIEGALAYVDTIAARPDADRYRKMRLTLESAHNTMHQRMHSEGVYHDHTVLHGHEHGHEH
;
A
#
# COMPACT_ATOMS: atom_id res chain seq x y z
N MET A 1 -8.97 -5.27 19.36
CA MET A 1 -9.27 -4.00 20.07
C MET A 1 -10.77 -3.82 19.94
N PHE A 2 -11.51 -3.67 21.04
CA PHE A 2 -12.94 -3.35 20.95
C PHE A 2 -13.03 -1.85 20.67
N SER A 3 -13.37 -1.45 19.45
CA SER A 3 -14.16 -0.23 19.27
C SER A 3 -15.60 -0.70 19.18
N ASN A 4 -16.45 -0.24 20.09
CA ASN A 4 -17.87 -0.31 19.80
C ASN A 4 -18.11 0.67 18.64
N VAL A 5 -19.05 0.37 17.75
CA VAL A 5 -19.44 1.29 16.65
C VAL A 5 -19.71 2.71 17.19
N GLY A 6 -20.16 2.83 18.45
CA GLY A 6 -20.41 4.11 19.12
C GLY A 6 -19.18 4.93 19.51
N ASP A 7 -17.96 4.40 19.40
CA ASP A 7 -16.72 5.15 19.69
C ASP A 7 -16.21 5.93 18.48
N PHE A 8 -16.83 5.75 17.30
CA PHE A 8 -16.51 6.52 16.11
C PHE A 8 -17.38 7.77 16.04
N ASP A 9 -16.76 8.93 16.16
CA ASP A 9 -17.40 10.24 15.96
C ASP A 9 -16.76 11.07 14.83
N GLY A 10 -15.79 10.50 14.12
CA GLY A 10 -15.07 11.12 13.02
C GLY A 10 -14.15 12.30 13.42
N VAL A 11 -14.05 12.65 14.72
CA VAL A 11 -13.38 13.89 15.17
C VAL A 11 -12.49 13.66 16.40
N SER A 12 -12.85 12.77 17.31
CA SER A 12 -12.12 12.57 18.56
C SER A 12 -10.76 11.93 18.36
N ASN A 13 -9.76 12.61 18.91
CA ASN A 13 -8.43 12.08 19.15
C ASN A 13 -8.31 11.78 20.64
N TYR A 14 -8.08 10.52 20.99
CA TYR A 14 -7.83 10.10 22.36
C TYR A 14 -6.35 10.27 22.67
N THR A 15 -6.06 11.23 23.54
CA THR A 15 -4.73 11.45 24.12
C THR A 15 -4.76 11.06 25.58
N ASN A 16 -3.76 10.34 26.08
CA ASN A 16 -3.66 10.09 27.51
C ASN A 16 -3.02 11.30 28.20
N THR A 17 -3.80 12.04 29.00
CA THR A 17 -3.32 13.12 29.89
C THR A 17 -3.18 12.66 31.34
N LEU A 18 -3.37 11.37 31.64
CA LEU A 18 -3.20 10.83 32.99
C LEU A 18 -1.73 10.90 33.42
N GLU A 19 -1.52 11.38 34.64
CA GLU A 19 -0.25 11.38 35.39
C GLU A 19 0.98 11.91 34.62
N GLY A 20 0.89 13.15 34.12
CA GLY A 20 2.08 13.89 33.66
C GLY A 20 2.57 13.56 32.25
N ASN A 21 1.76 12.84 31.46
CA ASN A 21 1.99 12.70 30.02
C ASN A 21 1.51 13.97 29.29
N ASN A 22 2.40 14.61 28.52
CA ASN A 22 2.14 15.87 27.81
C ASN A 22 1.37 15.69 26.48
N GLY A 23 0.65 14.57 26.28
CA GLY A 23 -0.02 14.26 25.03
C GLY A 23 0.88 13.57 23.99
N GLU A 24 1.81 12.72 24.43
CA GLU A 24 2.80 12.06 23.56
C GLU A 24 2.21 11.02 22.57
N PHE A 25 0.95 10.64 22.74
CA PHE A 25 0.29 9.63 21.90
C PHE A 25 -1.09 10.11 21.45
N ILE A 26 -1.37 9.89 20.16
CA ILE A 26 -2.67 10.13 19.53
C ILE A 26 -3.25 8.79 19.11
N ALA A 27 -4.44 8.46 19.63
CA ALA A 27 -5.24 7.35 19.13
C ALA A 27 -6.50 7.89 18.47
N ARG A 28 -6.81 7.41 17.26
CA ARG A 28 -8.05 7.75 16.54
C ARG A 28 -8.71 6.46 16.08
N VAL A 29 -10.03 6.42 16.19
CA VAL A 29 -10.83 5.29 15.71
C VAL A 29 -10.98 5.42 14.20
N GLY A 30 -10.61 4.38 13.48
CA GLY A 30 -10.91 4.17 12.07
C GLY A 30 -11.62 2.83 11.88
N THR A 31 -11.78 2.40 10.65
CA THR A 31 -12.39 1.10 10.33
C THR A 31 -11.50 0.29 9.41
N GLU A 32 -11.51 -1.04 9.57
CA GLU A 32 -11.15 -1.96 8.51
C GLU A 32 -12.46 -2.50 7.95
N ASN A 33 -12.79 -2.14 6.71
CA ASN A 33 -13.94 -2.69 6.02
C ASN A 33 -13.50 -3.94 5.24
N ARG A 34 -14.30 -5.02 5.29
CA ARG A 34 -13.84 -6.35 4.91
C ARG A 34 -14.74 -7.03 3.87
N MET A 35 -14.12 -7.54 2.82
CA MET A 35 -14.68 -8.50 1.88
C MET A 35 -13.58 -9.54 1.55
N GLN A 36 -13.79 -10.81 1.90
CA GLN A 36 -12.71 -11.80 1.90
C GLN A 36 -12.04 -12.05 0.53
N VAL A 37 -12.79 -11.90 -0.57
CA VAL A 37 -12.27 -12.10 -1.93
C VAL A 37 -11.77 -10.79 -2.52
N LEU A 38 -12.62 -9.75 -2.56
CA LEU A 38 -12.29 -8.44 -3.13
C LEU A 38 -11.11 -7.80 -2.40
N GLY A 39 -11.10 -7.87 -1.07
CA GLY A 39 -10.01 -7.40 -0.24
C GLY A 39 -10.49 -6.74 1.06
N HIS A 40 -9.53 -6.35 1.90
CA HIS A 40 -9.77 -5.55 3.09
C HIS A 40 -9.27 -4.12 2.82
N ILE A 41 -9.89 -3.14 3.46
CA ILE A 41 -9.58 -1.71 3.28
C ILE A 41 -9.62 -0.98 4.62
N SER A 42 -8.53 -0.30 4.96
CA SER A 42 -8.42 0.51 6.17
C SER A 42 -8.78 1.96 5.86
N LEU A 43 -9.83 2.47 6.49
CA LEU A 43 -10.36 3.82 6.34
C LEU A 43 -10.04 4.60 7.61
N LEU A 44 -9.15 5.59 7.49
CA LEU A 44 -8.54 6.27 8.63
C LEU A 44 -8.84 7.77 8.60
N GLY A 45 -9.14 8.34 9.76
CA GLY A 45 -9.27 9.80 9.95
C GLY A 45 -10.35 10.51 9.17
N TYR A 46 -11.25 9.78 8.52
CA TYR A 46 -12.37 10.38 7.81
C TYR A 46 -13.35 11.03 8.81
N SER A 47 -14.05 12.06 8.33
CA SER A 47 -14.96 12.89 9.12
C SER A 47 -16.42 12.66 8.73
N GLY A 48 -17.32 12.77 9.70
CA GLY A 48 -18.75 12.55 9.49
C GLY A 48 -19.22 11.15 9.89
N GLU A 49 -20.27 10.66 9.24
CA GLU A 49 -20.90 9.38 9.55
C GLU A 49 -19.98 8.20 9.20
N MET A 50 -20.03 7.15 10.01
CA MET A 50 -19.30 5.91 9.75
C MET A 50 -19.65 5.34 8.37
N ILE A 51 -18.62 4.91 7.63
CA ILE A 51 -18.77 4.34 6.29
C ILE A 51 -19.24 2.88 6.41
N HIS A 52 -20.50 2.63 6.06
CA HIS A 52 -21.15 1.32 6.12
C HIS A 52 -21.49 0.74 4.73
N PRO A 53 -21.70 -0.59 4.65
CA PRO A 53 -21.48 -1.58 5.70
C PRO A 53 -19.99 -1.81 5.99
N LEU A 54 -19.67 -2.30 7.20
CA LEU A 54 -18.30 -2.64 7.60
C LEU A 54 -17.81 -3.93 6.94
N CYS A 55 -18.74 -4.84 6.64
CA CYS A 55 -18.44 -6.06 5.91
C CYS A 55 -19.39 -6.19 4.73
N SER A 56 -18.96 -6.87 3.68
CA SER A 56 -19.83 -7.17 2.54
C SER A 56 -19.50 -8.53 1.97
N GLY A 57 -20.54 -9.30 1.60
CA GLY A 57 -20.42 -10.56 0.88
C GLY A 57 -19.73 -11.71 1.64
N GLY A 58 -20.37 -12.88 1.61
CA GLY A 58 -19.73 -14.16 1.99
C GLY A 58 -19.61 -14.43 3.49
N ALA A 59 -19.59 -15.71 3.85
CA ALA A 59 -19.74 -16.20 5.23
C ALA A 59 -18.60 -15.83 6.20
N THR A 60 -17.43 -15.46 5.67
CA THR A 60 -16.26 -15.13 6.49
C THR A 60 -16.29 -13.70 7.01
N GLU A 61 -17.03 -12.81 6.35
CA GLU A 61 -17.11 -11.37 6.69
C GLU A 61 -18.54 -10.90 6.96
N SER A 62 -19.53 -11.49 6.28
CA SER A 62 -20.96 -11.19 6.40
C SER A 62 -21.79 -12.47 6.66
N ALA A 63 -23.11 -12.36 6.74
CA ALA A 63 -23.96 -13.53 6.87
C ALA A 63 -23.96 -14.39 5.59
N LEU A 64 -24.20 -15.69 5.76
CA LEU A 64 -24.37 -16.62 4.64
C LEU A 64 -25.53 -16.17 3.74
N GLY A 65 -25.22 -15.87 2.48
CA GLY A 65 -26.20 -15.41 1.48
C GLY A 65 -26.31 -13.89 1.36
N ASP A 66 -25.61 -13.11 2.18
CA ASP A 66 -25.55 -11.67 1.99
C ASP A 66 -24.93 -11.33 0.64
N ALA A 67 -25.57 -10.39 -0.04
CA ALA A 67 -25.13 -9.91 -1.34
C ALA A 67 -23.80 -9.15 -1.24
N GLN A 68 -23.06 -9.10 -2.35
CA GLN A 68 -21.97 -8.15 -2.51
C GLN A 68 -22.54 -6.74 -2.66
N GLU A 69 -22.66 -6.03 -1.55
CA GLU A 69 -23.34 -4.74 -1.48
C GLU A 69 -22.53 -3.59 -2.09
N LEU A 70 -21.21 -3.62 -1.90
CA LEU A 70 -20.29 -2.58 -2.34
C LEU A 70 -18.97 -3.18 -2.81
N SER A 71 -18.27 -2.44 -3.67
CA SER A 71 -16.87 -2.70 -4.01
C SER A 71 -15.92 -1.93 -3.07
N MET A 72 -14.65 -2.34 -3.03
CA MET A 72 -13.62 -1.63 -2.27
C MET A 72 -13.44 -0.19 -2.74
N ALA A 73 -13.59 0.05 -4.04
CA ALA A 73 -13.53 1.38 -4.63
C ALA A 73 -14.59 2.32 -4.05
N GLN A 74 -15.79 1.80 -3.76
CA GLN A 74 -16.87 2.59 -3.20
C GLN A 74 -16.62 2.95 -1.74
N TRP A 75 -16.00 2.06 -0.96
CA TRP A 75 -15.51 2.38 0.38
C TRP A 75 -14.39 3.43 0.32
N ALA A 76 -13.44 3.26 -0.59
CA ALA A 76 -12.33 4.19 -0.78
C ALA A 76 -12.81 5.60 -1.15
N GLN A 77 -13.72 5.70 -2.13
CA GLN A 77 -14.26 6.99 -2.57
C GLN A 77 -15.01 7.70 -1.45
N GLN A 78 -15.85 6.99 -0.69
CA GLN A 78 -16.55 7.59 0.46
C GLN A 78 -15.58 8.12 1.51
N CYS A 79 -14.50 7.39 1.79
CA CYS A 79 -13.46 7.84 2.70
C CYS A 79 -12.76 9.11 2.19
N ILE A 80 -12.43 9.16 0.90
CA ILE A 80 -11.85 10.34 0.25
C ILE A 80 -12.82 11.53 0.34
N ASP A 81 -14.09 11.34 0.02
CA ASP A 81 -15.13 12.37 0.07
C ASP A 81 -15.32 12.92 1.51
N GLN A 82 -15.00 12.09 2.51
CA GLN A 82 -15.01 12.42 3.93
C GLN A 82 -13.63 12.87 4.47
N ASN A 83 -12.70 13.24 3.58
CA ASN A 83 -11.34 13.73 3.87
C ASN A 83 -10.41 12.74 4.59
N GLY A 84 -10.67 11.44 4.47
CA GLY A 84 -9.88 10.40 5.10
C GLY A 84 -8.64 9.96 4.33
N LEU A 85 -7.95 9.00 4.94
CA LEU A 85 -6.84 8.25 4.40
C LEU A 85 -7.28 6.81 4.12
N VAL A 86 -6.98 6.35 2.91
CA VAL A 86 -7.34 5.01 2.42
C VAL A 86 -6.07 4.18 2.33
N VAL A 87 -6.00 3.13 3.14
CA VAL A 87 -4.88 2.20 3.17
C VAL A 87 -5.39 0.83 2.75
N MET A 88 -4.63 0.11 1.91
CA MET A 88 -4.95 -1.27 1.53
C MET A 88 -4.17 -2.26 2.42
N PRO A 89 -4.82 -2.82 3.46
CA PRO A 89 -4.20 -3.72 4.42
C PRO A 89 -3.73 -5.06 3.89
N HIS A 90 -2.77 -5.55 4.67
CA HIS A 90 -2.06 -6.82 4.66
C HIS A 90 -1.74 -7.42 3.30
N ALA A 91 -1.02 -6.64 2.48
CA ALA A 91 -0.37 -7.16 1.29
C ALA A 91 0.48 -8.42 1.61
N PRO A 92 0.38 -9.48 0.78
CA PRO A 92 -0.30 -9.52 -0.52
C PRO A 92 -1.74 -10.06 -0.49
N ASN A 93 -2.36 -10.41 0.64
CA ASN A 93 -3.65 -11.12 0.60
C ASN A 93 -4.59 -10.70 1.73
N PRO A 94 -5.86 -10.37 1.45
CA PRO A 94 -6.59 -10.46 0.18
C PRO A 94 -6.38 -9.25 -0.75
N GLN A 95 -6.41 -9.47 -2.06
CA GLN A 95 -5.92 -8.48 -3.04
C GLN A 95 -6.75 -8.29 -4.33
N CYS A 96 -7.88 -8.99 -4.50
CA CYS A 96 -8.52 -9.10 -5.81
C CYS A 96 -8.86 -7.75 -6.46
N GLU A 97 -9.54 -6.83 -5.77
CA GLU A 97 -9.91 -5.50 -6.30
C GLU A 97 -8.81 -4.44 -6.09
N ARG A 98 -7.74 -4.73 -5.32
CA ARG A 98 -6.70 -3.75 -4.93
C ARG A 98 -6.09 -3.08 -6.17
N ALA A 99 -5.77 -3.87 -7.18
CA ALA A 99 -5.25 -3.38 -8.46
C ALA A 99 -6.16 -2.32 -9.07
N ALA A 100 -7.46 -2.58 -9.16
CA ALA A 100 -8.42 -1.63 -9.71
C ALA A 100 -8.42 -0.31 -8.93
N ASN A 101 -8.37 -0.38 -7.60
CA ASN A 101 -8.38 0.82 -6.76
C ASN A 101 -7.11 1.66 -6.89
N ILE A 102 -5.94 1.03 -7.03
CA ILE A 102 -4.67 1.74 -7.25
C ILE A 102 -4.67 2.41 -8.62
N ILE A 103 -5.11 1.70 -9.68
CA ILE A 103 -5.19 2.28 -11.04
C ILE A 103 -6.11 3.49 -11.08
N MET A 104 -7.22 3.45 -10.33
CA MET A 104 -8.17 4.56 -10.23
C MET A 104 -7.72 5.69 -9.30
N GLY A 105 -6.56 5.58 -8.65
CA GLY A 105 -6.04 6.61 -7.75
C GLY A 105 -6.77 6.73 -6.41
N LEU A 106 -7.43 5.65 -5.96
CA LEU A 106 -8.26 5.63 -4.75
C LEU A 106 -7.50 5.18 -3.49
N VAL A 107 -6.24 4.78 -3.63
CA VAL A 107 -5.42 4.21 -2.56
C VAL A 107 -4.28 5.17 -2.23
N HIS A 108 -4.16 5.52 -0.95
CA HIS A 108 -3.15 6.45 -0.46
C HIS A 108 -1.91 5.76 0.12
N ALA A 109 -2.00 4.48 0.51
CA ALA A 109 -0.87 3.67 0.95
C ALA A 109 -1.19 2.18 0.86
N MET A 110 -0.15 1.35 0.75
CA MET A 110 -0.24 -0.10 0.77
C MET A 110 0.47 -0.63 2.01
N GLU A 111 -0.23 -1.43 2.80
CA GLU A 111 0.25 -1.86 4.10
C GLU A 111 0.84 -3.28 4.06
N MET A 112 2.02 -3.42 4.64
CA MET A 112 2.60 -4.71 4.99
C MET A 112 2.15 -5.10 6.41
N MET A 113 1.90 -6.40 6.60
CA MET A 113 1.48 -6.93 7.89
C MET A 113 2.33 -8.13 8.30
N VAL A 114 2.57 -8.23 9.60
CA VAL A 114 3.18 -9.42 10.24
C VAL A 114 2.40 -9.77 11.49
N PHE A 115 1.98 -11.05 11.61
CA PHE A 115 1.41 -11.56 12.85
C PHE A 115 2.54 -11.76 13.86
N ASN A 116 2.71 -10.79 14.76
CA ASN A 116 3.79 -10.83 15.74
C ASN A 116 3.38 -11.63 17.00
N PRO A 117 4.34 -12.28 17.69
CA PRO A 117 5.09 -11.44 18.64
C PRO A 117 6.62 -11.39 18.53
N HIS A 118 7.36 -12.26 17.84
CA HIS A 118 8.85 -12.16 17.91
C HIS A 118 9.70 -12.34 16.63
N ASP A 119 9.33 -13.18 15.66
CA ASP A 119 10.29 -13.59 14.60
C ASP A 119 9.74 -13.51 13.17
N VAL A 120 8.61 -12.87 12.97
CA VAL A 120 8.01 -12.70 11.63
C VAL A 120 8.45 -11.37 11.07
N THR A 121 8.97 -11.42 9.85
CA THR A 121 9.53 -10.27 9.13
C THR A 121 8.64 -9.90 7.95
N ILE A 122 8.96 -8.77 7.30
CA ILE A 122 8.12 -8.22 6.24
C ILE A 122 8.06 -9.21 5.07
N SER A 123 6.85 -9.53 4.61
CA SER A 123 6.63 -10.53 3.56
C SER A 123 7.30 -10.11 2.25
N PRO A 124 8.21 -10.92 1.68
CA PRO A 124 8.78 -10.63 0.36
C PRO A 124 7.72 -10.66 -0.74
N TYR A 125 6.63 -11.43 -0.55
CA TYR A 125 5.51 -11.45 -1.50
C TYR A 125 4.69 -10.14 -1.45
N GLY A 126 4.50 -9.56 -0.27
CA GLY A 126 3.85 -8.25 -0.12
C GLY A 126 4.66 -7.13 -0.77
N ILE A 127 5.98 -7.15 -0.58
CA ILE A 127 6.90 -6.21 -1.23
C ILE A 127 6.91 -6.40 -2.75
N ALA A 128 6.96 -7.65 -3.23
CA ALA A 128 6.91 -7.93 -4.66
C ALA A 128 5.58 -7.49 -5.31
N ASP A 129 4.45 -7.64 -4.60
CA ASP A 129 3.16 -7.13 -5.06
C ASP A 129 3.15 -5.59 -5.14
N TRP A 130 3.66 -4.92 -4.11
CA TRP A 130 3.82 -3.47 -4.09
C TRP A 130 4.70 -2.94 -5.23
N TYR A 131 5.82 -3.61 -5.52
CA TYR A 131 6.71 -3.23 -6.62
C TYR A 131 6.02 -3.22 -7.99
N ARG A 132 5.01 -4.06 -8.22
CA ARG A 132 4.26 -4.06 -9.50
C ARG A 132 3.65 -2.69 -9.78
N PHE A 133 3.13 -2.04 -8.74
CA PHE A 133 2.51 -0.71 -8.88
C PHE A 133 3.57 0.37 -9.08
N LEU A 134 4.71 0.29 -8.37
CA LEU A 134 5.85 1.20 -8.58
C LEU A 134 6.44 1.09 -10.00
N ASN A 135 6.53 -0.13 -10.53
CA ASN A 135 6.98 -0.43 -11.89
C ASN A 135 6.02 0.09 -12.98
N LEU A 136 4.81 0.48 -12.57
CA LEU A 136 3.84 1.18 -13.40
C LEU A 136 3.71 2.67 -13.01
N GLY A 137 4.68 3.21 -12.27
CA GLY A 137 4.71 4.63 -11.91
C GLY A 137 3.69 5.06 -10.85
N TYR A 138 2.95 4.13 -10.24
CA TYR A 138 2.08 4.45 -9.10
C TYR A 138 2.92 4.46 -7.83
N ALA A 139 3.38 5.65 -7.42
CA ALA A 139 4.21 5.86 -6.22
C ALA A 139 3.41 5.75 -4.91
N VAL A 140 2.72 4.61 -4.71
CA VAL A 140 1.94 4.35 -3.50
C VAL A 140 2.91 4.17 -2.32
N PRO A 141 2.79 4.96 -1.25
CA PRO A 141 3.59 4.79 -0.02
C PRO A 141 3.46 3.39 0.57
N VAL A 142 4.57 2.85 1.09
CA VAL A 142 4.56 1.62 1.89
C VAL A 142 4.38 1.97 3.37
N VAL A 143 3.48 1.26 4.03
CA VAL A 143 3.18 1.40 5.47
C VAL A 143 3.12 0.03 6.13
N GLY A 144 3.08 0.01 7.46
CA GLY A 144 3.03 -1.20 8.29
C GLY A 144 1.95 -1.15 9.34
N GLY A 145 1.18 -2.23 9.45
CA GLY A 145 0.10 -2.42 10.43
C GLY A 145 0.15 -3.80 11.08
N SER A 146 -0.05 -3.85 12.40
CA SER A 146 0.17 -5.10 13.16
C SER A 146 -1.00 -6.08 13.14
N ASP A 147 -2.16 -5.68 12.60
CA ASP A 147 -3.42 -6.45 12.62
C ASP A 147 -3.65 -7.20 13.95
N LYS A 148 -3.71 -6.42 15.04
CA LYS A 148 -3.63 -6.97 16.41
C LYS A 148 -4.95 -7.59 16.83
N MET A 149 -5.11 -8.88 16.54
CA MET A 149 -6.35 -9.64 16.80
C MET A 149 -6.50 -10.20 18.22
N ALA A 150 -5.41 -10.39 18.96
CA ALA A 150 -5.45 -10.96 20.31
C ALA A 150 -4.49 -10.26 21.28
N ALA A 151 -4.69 -10.46 22.59
CA ALA A 151 -3.80 -9.94 23.63
C ALA A 151 -2.35 -10.45 23.50
N SER A 152 -2.16 -11.63 22.90
CA SER A 152 -0.86 -12.23 22.61
C SER A 152 -0.09 -11.53 21.47
N SER A 153 -0.75 -10.74 20.63
CA SER A 153 -0.10 -9.98 19.56
C SER A 153 0.48 -8.68 20.11
N LEU A 154 1.73 -8.38 19.79
CA LEU A 154 2.36 -7.10 20.16
C LEU A 154 1.77 -5.95 19.36
N LEU A 155 1.28 -4.92 20.06
CA LEU A 155 0.94 -3.65 19.41
C LEU A 155 2.23 -3.03 18.85
N GLY A 156 2.21 -2.69 17.56
CA GLY A 156 3.38 -2.12 16.89
C GLY A 156 4.51 -3.13 16.66
N GLY A 157 4.20 -4.43 16.49
CA GLY A 157 5.18 -5.43 16.07
C GLY A 157 5.82 -5.12 14.70
N ILE A 158 5.03 -4.52 13.82
CA ILE A 158 5.44 -3.81 12.61
C ILE A 158 4.92 -2.38 12.74
N ARG A 159 5.68 -1.42 12.21
CA ARG A 159 5.45 0.01 12.38
C ARG A 159 5.60 0.73 11.06
N THR A 160 4.83 1.81 10.94
CA THR A 160 5.05 2.87 9.97
C THR A 160 5.76 4.01 10.68
N TYR A 161 6.83 4.51 10.08
CA TYR A 161 7.34 5.84 10.41
C TYR A 161 7.00 6.77 9.25
N THR A 162 6.47 7.95 9.59
CA THR A 162 6.07 8.99 8.65
C THR A 162 6.81 10.26 9.03
N GLN A 163 7.54 10.85 8.08
CA GLN A 163 8.26 12.09 8.31
C GLN A 163 7.33 13.30 8.20
N LEU A 164 7.10 14.00 9.31
CA LEU A 164 6.27 15.20 9.36
C LEU A 164 6.98 16.45 8.79
N GLY A 165 8.32 16.45 8.79
CA GLY A 165 9.10 17.66 8.51
C GLY A 165 8.83 18.73 9.56
N GLU A 166 8.48 19.94 9.11
CA GLU A 166 8.16 21.07 10.00
C GLU A 166 6.69 21.08 10.49
N LEU A 167 5.88 20.10 10.09
CA LEU A 167 4.48 20.02 10.52
C LEU A 167 4.39 19.62 12.00
N GLU A 168 3.53 20.29 12.76
CA GLU A 168 3.19 19.88 14.12
C GLU A 168 2.52 18.50 14.13
N LEU A 169 2.79 17.71 15.18
CA LEU A 169 2.16 16.41 15.37
C LEU A 169 0.67 16.59 15.72
N ASN A 170 -0.18 16.31 14.73
CA ASN A 170 -1.61 16.05 14.87
C ASN A 170 -2.03 15.02 13.81
N TYR A 171 -3.28 14.53 13.90
CA TYR A 171 -3.73 13.43 13.05
C TYR A 171 -3.84 13.83 11.57
N GLU A 172 -4.30 15.04 11.30
CA GLU A 172 -4.48 15.60 9.95
C GLU A 172 -3.13 15.78 9.23
N ASN A 173 -2.13 16.31 9.95
CA ASN A 173 -0.77 16.45 9.46
C ASN A 173 -0.11 15.07 9.27
N TRP A 174 -0.35 14.11 10.17
CA TRP A 174 0.12 12.74 10.00
C TRP A 174 -0.49 12.08 8.76
N MET A 175 -1.79 12.25 8.49
CA MET A 175 -2.41 11.77 7.25
C MET A 175 -1.78 12.42 6.03
N THR A 176 -1.60 13.75 6.05
CA THR A 176 -0.99 14.50 4.95
C THR A 176 0.44 14.04 4.65
N ALA A 177 1.26 13.88 5.69
CA ALA A 177 2.63 13.39 5.57
C ALA A 177 2.70 11.91 5.15
N THR A 178 1.73 11.09 5.57
CA THR A 178 1.66 9.69 5.12
C THR A 178 1.35 9.63 3.62
N LYS A 179 0.42 10.47 3.14
CA LYS A 179 0.09 10.60 1.71
C LYS A 179 1.27 11.11 0.88
N SER A 180 2.16 11.94 1.45
CA SER A 180 3.31 12.47 0.73
C SER A 180 4.40 11.43 0.47
N GLY A 181 4.37 10.30 1.19
CA GLY A 181 5.19 9.13 0.88
C GLY A 181 6.59 9.11 1.48
N ASN A 182 6.95 10.09 2.32
CA ASN A 182 8.17 9.99 3.13
C ASN A 182 7.95 9.07 4.33
N THR A 183 7.76 7.78 4.03
CA THR A 183 7.47 6.73 4.99
C THR A 183 8.45 5.58 4.86
N PHE A 184 8.56 4.78 5.93
CA PHE A 184 9.14 3.44 5.85
C PHE A 184 8.38 2.49 6.76
N VAL A 185 8.40 1.21 6.38
CA VAL A 185 7.85 0.11 7.16
C VAL A 185 8.98 -0.66 7.85
N THR A 186 8.79 -1.06 9.10
CA THR A 186 9.85 -1.72 9.88
C THR A 186 9.32 -2.63 10.98
N VAL A 187 10.08 -3.69 11.29
CA VAL A 187 9.94 -4.49 12.52
C VAL A 187 11.03 -4.17 13.57
N GLY A 188 11.97 -3.27 13.27
CA GLY A 188 13.07 -2.90 14.16
C GLY A 188 13.90 -1.72 13.65
N PRO A 189 14.67 -1.89 12.56
CA PRO A 189 15.56 -0.86 12.04
C PRO A 189 14.82 0.38 11.53
N LEU A 190 15.32 1.55 11.88
CA LEU A 190 14.94 2.83 11.31
C LEU A 190 15.74 3.05 10.03
N VAL A 191 15.11 3.60 9.01
CA VAL A 191 15.71 3.82 7.69
C VAL A 191 15.49 5.25 7.27
N GLU A 192 16.57 5.94 6.95
CA GLU A 192 16.56 7.28 6.36
C GLU A 192 17.32 7.24 5.04
N ILE A 193 16.73 7.80 3.98
CA ILE A 193 17.36 7.88 2.66
C ILE A 193 17.07 9.22 1.99
N ASP A 194 17.99 9.65 1.15
CA ASP A 194 17.77 10.72 0.16
C ASP A 194 18.55 10.41 -1.12
N LEU A 195 17.95 10.73 -2.27
CA LEU A 195 18.57 10.63 -3.58
C LEU A 195 18.78 12.05 -4.11
N GLU A 196 20.02 12.51 -4.21
CA GLU A 196 20.34 13.91 -4.53
C GLU A 196 19.55 14.91 -3.67
N GLY A 197 19.42 14.64 -2.36
CA GLY A 197 18.64 15.46 -1.42
C GLY A 197 17.11 15.32 -1.54
N THR A 198 16.61 14.46 -2.43
CA THR A 198 15.18 14.16 -2.57
C THR A 198 14.79 12.99 -1.68
N ALA A 199 13.81 13.19 -0.80
CA ALA A 199 13.30 12.16 0.10
C ALA A 199 12.26 11.23 -0.56
N PRO A 200 11.95 10.06 0.02
CA PRO A 200 10.88 9.17 -0.44
C PRO A 200 9.54 9.89 -0.63
N GLY A 201 8.78 9.44 -1.63
CA GLY A 201 7.60 10.14 -2.13
C GLY A 201 7.91 11.30 -3.09
N GLY A 202 9.18 11.71 -3.17
CA GLY A 202 9.66 12.69 -4.13
C GLY A 202 9.90 12.14 -5.55
N ARG A 203 10.13 13.07 -6.47
CA ARG A 203 10.41 12.81 -7.89
C ARG A 203 11.60 13.64 -8.34
N ILE A 204 12.49 13.02 -9.11
CA ILE A 204 13.63 13.66 -9.79
C ILE A 204 13.42 13.52 -11.29
N ASP A 205 13.59 14.61 -12.03
CA ASP A 205 13.54 14.62 -13.50
C ASP A 205 14.96 14.78 -14.06
N ILE A 206 15.37 13.88 -14.95
CA ILE A 206 16.67 13.90 -15.61
C ILE A 206 16.51 13.77 -17.14
N ASN A 207 17.52 14.24 -17.88
CA ASN A 207 17.60 14.11 -19.34
C ASN A 207 18.72 13.14 -19.70
N GLY A 208 18.39 12.08 -20.45
CA GLY A 208 19.30 10.99 -20.78
C GLY A 208 19.85 10.26 -19.54
N THR A 209 21.09 9.81 -19.62
CA THR A 209 21.74 9.08 -18.52
C THR A 209 22.32 10.03 -17.48
N ALA A 210 22.06 9.73 -16.21
CA ALA A 210 22.69 10.42 -15.08
C ALA A 210 23.20 9.41 -14.04
N THR A 211 24.22 9.82 -13.29
CA THR A 211 24.62 9.15 -12.05
C THR A 211 24.10 9.97 -10.89
N LEU A 212 23.33 9.35 -10.02
CA LEU A 212 22.72 9.98 -8.84
C LEU A 212 23.31 9.36 -7.57
N THR A 213 23.51 10.20 -6.55
CA THR A 213 24.02 9.80 -5.25
C THR A 213 22.87 9.51 -4.31
N LEU A 214 22.77 8.27 -3.86
CA LEU A 214 21.86 7.85 -2.79
C LEU A 214 22.62 7.85 -1.47
N ASN A 215 22.15 8.63 -0.51
CA ASN A 215 22.60 8.54 0.87
C ASN A 215 21.61 7.68 1.66
N TRP A 216 22.13 6.91 2.62
CA TRP A 216 21.31 6.08 3.49
C TRP A 216 21.90 6.06 4.90
N LYS A 217 21.01 5.94 5.87
CA LYS A 217 21.34 5.72 7.28
C LYS A 217 20.38 4.70 7.86
N VAL A 218 20.92 3.74 8.58
CA VAL A 218 20.15 2.70 9.26
C VAL A 218 20.58 2.63 10.72
N GLU A 219 19.59 2.70 11.62
CA GLU A 219 19.80 2.58 13.06
C GLU A 219 18.83 1.56 13.64
N SER A 220 19.30 0.73 14.55
CA SER A 220 18.47 -0.28 15.21
C SER A 220 18.84 -0.39 16.68
N VAL A 221 17.83 -0.41 17.54
CA VAL A 221 18.05 -0.60 18.98
C VAL A 221 18.30 -2.06 19.33
N ARG A 222 17.76 -2.99 18.53
CA ARG A 222 17.67 -4.40 18.93
C ARG A 222 17.85 -5.38 17.78
N VAL A 223 17.28 -5.13 16.60
CA VAL A 223 17.31 -6.07 15.47
C VAL A 223 18.63 -5.89 14.73
N PRO A 224 19.53 -6.88 14.71
CA PRO A 224 20.79 -6.75 13.98
C PRO A 224 20.51 -6.68 12.48
N VAL A 225 21.10 -5.68 11.83
CA VAL A 225 21.11 -5.49 10.38
C VAL A 225 22.22 -6.35 9.81
N THR A 226 21.88 -7.14 8.80
CA THR A 226 22.81 -8.04 8.11
C THR A 226 23.19 -7.50 6.74
N GLN A 227 22.28 -6.77 6.10
CA GLN A 227 22.50 -6.19 4.79
C GLN A 227 21.61 -4.96 4.56
N ILE A 228 22.16 -3.95 3.90
CA ILE A 228 21.42 -2.82 3.32
C ILE A 228 21.44 -3.03 1.80
N GLU A 229 20.28 -3.22 1.20
CA GLU A 229 20.12 -3.44 -0.24
C GLU A 229 19.54 -2.19 -0.90
N ILE A 230 20.18 -1.77 -1.99
CA ILE A 230 19.75 -0.65 -2.81
C ILE A 230 18.90 -1.19 -3.94
N ILE A 231 17.64 -0.76 -3.99
CA ILE A 231 16.66 -1.25 -4.94
C ILE A 231 16.43 -0.21 -6.03
N VAL A 232 16.53 -0.62 -7.29
CA VAL A 232 16.21 0.20 -8.46
C VAL A 232 15.28 -0.61 -9.36
N GLY A 233 14.09 -0.08 -9.65
CA GLY A 233 13.11 -0.74 -10.53
C GLY A 233 12.76 -2.17 -10.10
N GLY A 234 12.69 -2.41 -8.78
CA GLY A 234 12.37 -3.70 -8.18
C GLY A 234 13.53 -4.68 -8.06
N ARG A 235 14.75 -4.31 -8.46
CA ARG A 235 15.95 -5.15 -8.41
C ARG A 235 16.96 -4.62 -7.40
N GLY A 236 17.54 -5.51 -6.59
CA GLY A 236 18.71 -5.16 -5.77
C GLY A 236 19.93 -4.97 -6.66
N VAL A 237 20.37 -3.73 -6.86
CA VAL A 237 21.51 -3.41 -7.75
C VAL A 237 22.84 -3.39 -7.00
N GLN A 238 22.80 -3.08 -5.70
CA GLN A 238 23.95 -3.04 -4.81
C GLN A 238 23.53 -3.45 -3.41
N SER A 239 24.50 -3.92 -2.62
CA SER A 239 24.29 -4.27 -1.23
C SER A 239 25.49 -3.90 -0.38
N HIS A 240 25.26 -3.51 0.87
CA HIS A 240 26.28 -3.18 1.86
C HIS A 240 26.08 -4.02 3.11
N THR A 241 27.13 -4.67 3.60
CA THR A 241 27.14 -5.34 4.91
C THR A 241 27.58 -4.31 5.95
N PRO A 242 26.79 -4.04 6.99
CA PRO A 242 27.09 -2.96 7.91
C PRO A 242 28.36 -3.25 8.73
N ALA A 243 29.19 -2.23 8.95
CA ALA A 243 30.36 -2.36 9.82
C ALA A 243 29.96 -2.54 11.30
N ASN A 244 28.83 -1.95 11.69
CA ASN A 244 28.17 -2.17 12.97
C ASN A 244 26.72 -2.61 12.73
N PRO A 245 26.33 -3.84 13.12
CA PRO A 245 24.99 -4.38 12.88
C PRO A 245 23.83 -3.58 13.47
N LEU A 246 24.07 -2.60 14.35
CA LEU A 246 23.02 -1.78 14.95
C LEU A 246 23.00 -0.33 14.46
N SER A 247 24.02 0.10 13.72
CA SER A 247 24.10 1.47 13.22
C SER A 247 25.11 1.55 12.10
N ASP A 248 24.69 1.96 10.91
CA ASP A 248 25.60 2.28 9.82
C ASP A 248 24.98 3.35 8.91
N SER A 249 25.83 4.02 8.14
CA SER A 249 25.42 5.02 7.16
C SER A 249 26.40 5.03 6.00
N GLY A 250 25.93 5.33 4.81
CA GLY A 250 26.80 5.46 3.66
C GLY A 250 26.15 6.20 2.51
N SER A 251 26.91 6.30 1.42
CA SER A 251 26.44 6.83 0.15
C SER A 251 26.86 5.91 -0.98
N VAL A 252 26.07 5.91 -2.05
CA VAL A 252 26.41 5.14 -3.24
C VAL A 252 25.93 5.84 -4.50
N GLU A 253 26.73 5.73 -5.55
CA GLU A 253 26.40 6.24 -6.87
C GLU A 253 25.62 5.18 -7.68
N ILE A 254 24.51 5.60 -8.27
CA ILE A 254 23.60 4.76 -9.05
C ILE A 254 23.47 5.36 -10.45
N SER A 255 23.79 4.58 -11.48
CA SER A 255 23.58 5.00 -12.86
C SER A 255 22.13 4.73 -13.28
N ILE A 256 21.42 5.78 -13.70
CA ILE A 256 20.04 5.72 -14.19
C ILE A 256 20.02 6.04 -15.67
N THR A 257 19.47 5.12 -16.46
CA THR A 257 19.39 5.22 -17.93
C THR A 257 17.96 5.26 -18.45
N GLU A 258 16.99 4.86 -17.63
CA GLU A 258 15.56 4.80 -17.95
C GLU A 258 14.72 5.20 -16.74
N ALA A 259 13.46 5.61 -16.98
CA ALA A 259 12.56 6.01 -15.92
C ALA A 259 12.34 4.85 -14.94
N THR A 260 12.56 5.09 -13.66
CA THR A 260 12.56 4.06 -12.62
C THR A 260 12.26 4.66 -11.25
N TRP A 261 12.35 3.84 -10.22
CA TRP A 261 12.23 4.26 -8.83
C TRP A 261 13.36 3.65 -8.00
N VAL A 262 13.74 4.34 -6.92
CA VAL A 262 14.82 3.95 -6.01
C VAL A 262 14.29 3.84 -4.59
N ALA A 263 14.69 2.78 -3.88
CA ALA A 263 14.36 2.58 -2.47
C ALA A 263 15.47 1.80 -1.75
N VAL A 264 15.40 1.72 -0.43
CA VAL A 264 16.31 0.89 0.38
C VAL A 264 15.52 -0.19 1.11
N ARG A 265 16.04 -1.42 1.03
CA ARG A 265 15.54 -2.59 1.75
C ARG A 265 16.60 -3.04 2.74
N VAL A 266 16.21 -3.26 3.99
CA VAL A 266 17.12 -3.67 5.06
C VAL A 266 16.83 -5.12 5.44
N ARG A 267 17.88 -5.94 5.44
CA ARG A 267 17.83 -7.32 5.93
C ARG A 267 18.26 -7.39 7.38
N GLY A 268 17.57 -8.24 8.14
CA GLY A 268 17.90 -8.48 9.54
C GLY A 268 16.81 -9.21 10.32
N ASN A 269 17.22 -10.14 11.17
CA ASN A 269 16.40 -10.85 12.14
C ASN A 269 17.37 -11.47 13.18
N TYR A 270 16.87 -11.85 14.35
CA TYR A 270 17.57 -12.72 15.30
C TYR A 270 17.84 -14.14 14.80
N LYS A 271 17.04 -14.65 13.85
CA LYS A 271 17.06 -16.07 13.43
C LYS A 271 17.60 -16.32 12.02
N SER A 272 17.51 -15.33 11.14
CA SER A 272 17.80 -15.47 9.71
C SER A 272 18.44 -14.19 9.20
N ASP A 273 19.48 -14.32 8.39
CA ASP A 273 20.17 -13.17 7.83
C ASP A 273 19.46 -12.61 6.58
N ASP A 274 18.54 -13.38 5.97
CA ASP A 274 17.90 -13.07 4.69
C ASP A 274 16.52 -12.40 4.82
N ASP A 275 16.06 -12.17 6.05
CA ASP A 275 14.71 -11.66 6.30
C ASP A 275 14.61 -10.14 6.13
N ILE A 276 13.47 -9.64 5.67
CA ILE A 276 13.26 -8.19 5.46
C ILE A 276 12.83 -7.52 6.76
N ALA A 277 13.74 -6.73 7.34
CA ALA A 277 13.51 -6.02 8.60
C ALA A 277 12.84 -4.66 8.41
N ALA A 278 13.17 -3.97 7.31
CA ALA A 278 12.61 -2.68 6.96
C ALA A 278 12.63 -2.42 5.46
N HIS A 279 11.78 -1.50 5.01
CA HIS A 279 11.74 -1.03 3.63
C HIS A 279 11.28 0.42 3.57
N SER A 280 12.02 1.29 2.86
CA SER A 280 11.60 2.67 2.61
C SER A 280 10.51 2.74 1.54
N SER A 281 9.69 3.78 1.56
CA SER A 281 8.97 4.18 0.33
C SER A 281 9.97 4.57 -0.76
N ALA A 282 9.47 4.70 -1.99
CA ALA A 282 10.30 4.91 -3.17
C ALA A 282 10.44 6.40 -3.55
N ILE A 283 11.55 6.72 -4.23
CA ILE A 283 11.81 7.99 -4.90
C ILE A 283 11.72 7.72 -6.39
N GLN A 284 10.89 8.48 -7.14
CA GLN A 284 10.80 8.31 -8.59
C GLN A 284 11.91 9.07 -9.30
N VAL A 285 12.47 8.47 -10.35
CA VAL A 285 13.40 9.11 -11.28
C VAL A 285 12.82 9.02 -12.68
N ILE A 286 12.43 10.15 -13.24
CA ILE A 286 11.82 10.25 -14.57
C ILE A 286 12.89 10.68 -15.58
N VAL A 287 13.07 9.88 -16.62
CA VAL A 287 14.04 10.11 -17.69
C VAL A 287 13.31 10.59 -18.93
N ASP A 288 13.71 11.74 -19.47
CA ASP A 288 13.17 12.30 -20.72
C ASP A 288 11.63 12.43 -20.72
N GLN A 289 11.03 12.73 -19.55
CA GLN A 289 9.58 12.80 -19.34
C GLN A 289 8.81 11.50 -19.69
N LYS A 290 9.49 10.36 -19.76
CA LYS A 290 8.85 9.06 -20.00
C LYS A 290 8.29 8.50 -18.70
N ALA A 291 7.09 7.92 -18.78
CA ALA A 291 6.48 7.24 -17.64
C ALA A 291 7.31 6.02 -17.24
N ILE A 292 7.32 5.69 -15.95
CA ILE A 292 7.79 4.39 -15.49
C ILE A 292 6.77 3.36 -15.96
N TYR A 293 7.24 2.36 -16.71
CA TYR A 293 6.38 1.35 -17.29
C TYR A 293 7.10 0.01 -17.40
N ASN A 294 6.44 -1.05 -16.94
CA ASN A 294 6.86 -2.43 -17.11
C ASN A 294 5.73 -3.25 -17.72
N GLN A 295 5.98 -3.87 -18.86
CA GLN A 295 4.96 -4.61 -19.61
C GLN A 295 4.44 -5.84 -18.85
N ASP A 296 5.31 -6.61 -18.19
CA ASP A 296 4.91 -7.84 -17.50
C ASP A 296 4.05 -7.54 -16.26
N ASP A 297 4.38 -6.47 -15.54
CA ASP A 297 3.58 -5.99 -14.42
C ASP A 297 2.26 -5.39 -14.90
N ALA A 298 2.25 -4.69 -16.03
CA ALA A 298 1.02 -4.16 -16.64
C ALA A 298 0.04 -5.29 -16.98
N VAL A 299 0.51 -6.36 -17.62
CA VAL A 299 -0.29 -7.56 -17.92
C VAL A 299 -0.78 -8.23 -16.64
N SER A 300 0.09 -8.33 -15.63
CA SER A 300 -0.28 -8.94 -14.35
C SER A 300 -1.37 -8.15 -13.62
N VAL A 301 -1.25 -6.82 -13.59
CA VAL A 301 -2.24 -5.92 -12.97
C VAL A 301 -3.57 -5.96 -13.73
N LEU A 302 -3.54 -5.95 -15.07
CA LEU A 302 -4.77 -6.08 -15.88
C LEU A 302 -5.51 -7.38 -15.55
N LYS A 303 -4.80 -8.51 -15.47
CA LYS A 303 -5.37 -9.82 -15.09
C LYS A 303 -5.98 -9.83 -13.70
N GLN A 304 -5.43 -9.09 -12.74
CA GLN A 304 -6.04 -8.95 -11.41
C GLN A 304 -7.40 -8.22 -11.50
N ILE A 305 -7.47 -7.15 -12.30
CA ILE A 305 -8.72 -6.41 -12.52
C ILE A 305 -9.76 -7.30 -13.23
N GLU A 306 -9.36 -8.06 -14.24
CA GLU A 306 -10.21 -9.05 -14.91
C GLU A 306 -10.71 -10.14 -13.94
N GLY A 307 -9.86 -10.59 -13.01
CA GLY A 307 -10.24 -11.52 -11.94
C GLY A 307 -11.32 -10.94 -11.01
N ALA A 308 -11.22 -9.67 -10.66
CA ALA A 308 -12.25 -8.97 -9.87
C ALA A 308 -13.58 -8.86 -10.64
N LEU A 309 -13.53 -8.55 -11.94
CA LEU A 309 -14.71 -8.56 -12.82
C LEU A 309 -15.37 -9.95 -12.85
N ALA A 310 -14.57 -10.99 -13.11
CA ALA A 310 -15.06 -12.36 -13.16
C ALA A 310 -15.70 -12.78 -11.82
N TYR A 311 -15.10 -12.42 -10.69
CA TYR A 311 -15.68 -12.69 -9.37
C TYR A 311 -17.06 -12.04 -9.19
N VAL A 312 -17.17 -10.74 -9.48
CA VAL A 312 -18.42 -9.98 -9.36
C VAL A 312 -19.50 -10.52 -10.31
N ASP A 313 -19.10 -10.98 -11.50
CA ASP A 313 -20.02 -11.47 -12.53
C ASP A 313 -20.52 -12.89 -12.29
N THR A 314 -19.73 -13.74 -11.63
CA THR A 314 -20.00 -15.19 -11.62
C THR A 314 -20.10 -15.84 -10.24
N ILE A 315 -19.37 -15.34 -9.22
CA ILE A 315 -19.26 -16.00 -7.91
C ILE A 315 -19.96 -15.20 -6.81
N ALA A 316 -19.84 -13.86 -6.85
CA ALA A 316 -20.39 -13.00 -5.82
C ALA A 316 -21.92 -13.16 -5.71
N ALA A 317 -22.43 -13.21 -4.48
CA ALA A 317 -23.87 -13.18 -4.23
C ALA A 317 -24.45 -11.87 -4.81
N ARG A 318 -25.44 -12.01 -5.68
CA ARG A 318 -25.91 -10.92 -6.54
C ARG A 318 -26.66 -9.84 -5.72
N PRO A 319 -26.24 -8.56 -5.76
CA PRO A 319 -27.03 -7.47 -5.19
C PRO A 319 -28.14 -7.04 -6.17
N ASP A 320 -28.88 -6.00 -5.80
CA ASP A 320 -29.80 -5.35 -6.74
C ASP A 320 -29.08 -4.86 -8.01
N ALA A 321 -29.85 -4.69 -9.09
CA ALA A 321 -29.32 -4.40 -10.41
C ALA A 321 -28.50 -3.11 -10.47
N ASP A 322 -28.85 -2.08 -9.69
CA ASP A 322 -28.18 -0.79 -9.73
C ASP A 322 -26.85 -0.84 -8.97
N ARG A 323 -26.80 -1.51 -7.81
CA ARG A 323 -25.54 -1.78 -7.09
C ARG A 323 -24.59 -2.62 -7.94
N TYR A 324 -25.10 -3.69 -8.55
CA TYR A 324 -24.30 -4.53 -9.43
C TYR A 324 -23.68 -3.73 -10.58
N ARG A 325 -24.49 -2.91 -11.29
CA ARG A 325 -23.99 -2.04 -12.37
C ARG A 325 -22.92 -1.08 -11.88
N LYS A 326 -23.10 -0.44 -10.72
CA LYS A 326 -22.12 0.50 -10.14
C LYS A 326 -20.79 -0.17 -9.80
N MET A 327 -20.81 -1.35 -9.19
CA MET A 327 -19.59 -2.10 -8.89
C MET A 327 -18.85 -2.48 -10.18
N ARG A 328 -19.59 -3.03 -11.15
CA ARG A 328 -19.02 -3.45 -12.43
C ARG A 328 -18.43 -2.28 -13.22
N LEU A 329 -19.13 -1.14 -13.28
CA LEU A 329 -18.63 0.07 -13.95
C LEU A 329 -17.29 0.56 -13.39
N THR A 330 -17.10 0.47 -12.06
CA THR A 330 -15.83 0.87 -11.44
C THR A 330 -14.67 -0.02 -11.88
N LEU A 331 -14.90 -1.33 -11.89
CA LEU A 331 -13.90 -2.32 -12.35
C LEU A 331 -13.62 -2.19 -13.86
N GLU A 332 -14.66 -1.95 -14.68
CA GLU A 332 -14.51 -1.67 -16.11
C GLU A 332 -13.73 -0.39 -16.38
N SER A 333 -13.94 0.65 -15.56
CA SER A 333 -13.19 1.90 -15.68
C SER A 333 -11.71 1.69 -15.39
N ALA A 334 -11.39 0.90 -14.36
CA ALA A 334 -10.00 0.53 -14.05
C ALA A 334 -9.38 -0.31 -15.17
N HIS A 335 -10.12 -1.30 -15.69
CA HIS A 335 -9.68 -2.11 -16.83
C HIS A 335 -9.38 -1.22 -18.04
N ASN A 336 -10.32 -0.36 -18.43
CA ASN A 336 -10.16 0.51 -19.61
C ASN A 336 -9.01 1.49 -19.44
N THR A 337 -8.82 2.04 -18.24
CA THR A 337 -7.69 2.93 -17.91
C THR A 337 -6.36 2.20 -18.11
N MET A 338 -6.23 0.99 -17.55
CA MET A 338 -5.01 0.20 -17.70
C MET A 338 -4.79 -0.26 -19.14
N HIS A 339 -5.85 -0.70 -19.81
CA HIS A 339 -5.83 -1.15 -21.21
C HIS A 339 -5.39 -0.04 -22.15
N GLN A 340 -5.97 1.15 -22.06
CA GLN A 340 -5.59 2.31 -22.86
C GLN A 340 -4.13 2.71 -22.62
N ARG A 341 -3.68 2.65 -21.36
CA ARG A 341 -2.28 2.89 -21.02
C ARG A 341 -1.34 1.88 -21.66
N MET A 342 -1.69 0.60 -21.70
CA MET A 342 -0.89 -0.41 -22.39
C MET A 342 -0.79 -0.12 -23.90
N HIS A 343 -1.86 0.35 -24.53
CA HIS A 343 -1.84 0.76 -25.94
C HIS A 343 -0.97 1.99 -26.19
N SER A 344 -1.00 3.00 -25.31
CA SER A 344 -0.15 4.19 -25.46
C SER A 344 1.35 3.86 -25.35
N GLU A 345 1.69 2.80 -24.63
CA GLU A 345 3.06 2.28 -24.49
C GLU A 345 3.43 1.25 -25.57
N GLY A 346 2.54 1.01 -26.54
CA GLY A 346 2.80 0.14 -27.71
C GLY A 346 2.70 -1.37 -27.44
N VAL A 347 2.05 -1.79 -26.34
CA VAL A 347 1.91 -3.20 -25.96
C VAL A 347 0.70 -3.85 -26.63
N TYR A 348 0.95 -4.80 -27.53
CA TYR A 348 -0.06 -5.72 -28.06
C TYR A 348 -0.25 -6.89 -27.10
N HIS A 349 -1.48 -7.11 -26.63
CA HIS A 349 -1.85 -8.19 -25.71
C HIS A 349 -3.19 -8.80 -26.13
N ASP A 350 -3.42 -10.06 -25.73
CA ASP A 350 -4.69 -10.74 -26.02
C ASP A 350 -5.85 -9.98 -25.36
N HIS A 351 -6.87 -9.68 -26.16
CA HIS A 351 -8.06 -9.00 -25.68
C HIS A 351 -8.95 -10.01 -24.94
N THR A 352 -9.04 -9.88 -23.61
CA THR A 352 -10.17 -10.47 -22.89
C THR A 352 -11.42 -9.70 -23.29
N VAL A 353 -12.29 -10.35 -24.06
CA VAL A 353 -13.54 -9.75 -24.52
C VAL A 353 -14.47 -9.61 -23.31
N LEU A 354 -14.53 -8.42 -22.70
CA LEU A 354 -15.44 -8.11 -21.59
C LEU A 354 -16.92 -8.22 -21.99
N HIS A 355 -17.21 -8.21 -23.30
CA HIS A 355 -18.54 -8.34 -23.88
C HIS A 355 -18.54 -9.21 -25.12
N GLY A 356 -18.96 -10.47 -25.01
CA GLY A 356 -19.49 -11.17 -26.16
C GLY A 356 -20.80 -10.48 -26.56
N HIS A 357 -20.88 -9.90 -27.75
CA HIS A 357 -22.15 -9.54 -28.37
C HIS A 357 -22.91 -10.82 -28.78
N GLU A 358 -23.22 -11.68 -27.82
CA GLU A 358 -24.19 -12.75 -27.98
C GLU A 358 -25.11 -12.75 -26.77
N HIS A 359 -26.15 -11.92 -26.84
CA HIS A 359 -27.41 -12.22 -26.19
C HIS A 359 -27.96 -13.52 -26.82
N GLY A 360 -27.47 -14.66 -26.35
CA GLY A 360 -28.22 -15.91 -26.43
C GLY A 360 -29.34 -15.84 -25.40
N HIS A 361 -30.56 -15.52 -25.86
CA HIS A 361 -31.75 -15.89 -25.11
C HIS A 361 -31.73 -17.41 -24.93
N GLU A 362 -31.53 -17.89 -23.71
CA GLU A 362 -31.93 -19.24 -23.33
C GLU A 362 -33.08 -19.16 -22.33
N HIS A 363 -34.12 -19.91 -22.68
CA HIS A 363 -35.48 -19.93 -22.15
C HIS A 363 -35.62 -20.59 -20.78
#